data_AF-A0A9D8ZB76-F1
#
_entry.id   AF-A0A9D8ZB76-F1
#
_cell.length_a   1.000
_cell.length_b   1.000
_cell.length_c   1.000
_cell.angle_alpha   90.00
_cell.angle_beta   90.00
_cell.angle_gamma   90.00
#
_symmetry.space_group_name_H-M   'P 1'
#
loop_
_entity.id
_entity.type
_entity.pdbx_description
1 polymer ?
#
loop_
_entity_poly.entity_id
_entity_poly.type
_entity_poly.pdbx_seq_one_letter_code
_entity_poly.pdbx_strand_id
1 'polypeptide(L)'
;MALRSPRFLILSEPRTGSNNVSYVLGAHPQIEVGNELLHQRNGVKIDEFPHLKESVTSSSDPYHWIASLQPQQQTEVCRTLFERFNGFKIHSQHVPAEFIARVVGEFECTVILTVRRNLFEQAMSNFIAARNMKWHADEKRESDDDNSDPFEISPAHFFNWIELLLEARRSVWSALKPYADRVILCEYESMFSGDAARRLMRFQIIFDVLGMPRFGKLSDSERPEAFQKAMHFIDPQKQKMTDPDYAARFVSNYAEIAQRYDRWLMRSYGKTSLA
;
A
#
# COMPACT_ATOMS: atom_id res chain seq x y z
N MET A 1 -16.02 -7.81 -28.54
CA MET A 1 -15.84 -6.87 -27.41
C MET A 1 -14.36 -6.78 -27.13
N ALA A 2 -13.74 -5.61 -27.25
CA ALA A 2 -12.35 -5.44 -26.85
C ALA A 2 -12.22 -5.89 -25.39
N LEU A 3 -11.25 -6.76 -25.08
CA LEU A 3 -10.91 -7.09 -23.70
C LEU A 3 -10.63 -5.76 -23.00
N ARG A 4 -11.56 -5.31 -22.15
CA ARG A 4 -11.36 -4.10 -21.35
C ARG A 4 -10.10 -4.39 -20.52
N SER A 5 -9.05 -3.58 -20.71
CA SER A 5 -7.87 -3.60 -19.85
C SER A 5 -8.32 -3.66 -18.40
N PRO A 6 -7.71 -4.52 -17.56
CA PRO A 6 -8.17 -4.67 -16.18
C PRO A 6 -8.05 -3.33 -15.47
N ARG A 7 -9.11 -2.96 -14.75
CA ARG A 7 -9.10 -1.81 -13.85
C ARG A 7 -8.96 -2.30 -12.44
N PHE A 8 -7.96 -1.78 -11.73
CA PHE A 8 -7.77 -2.16 -10.33
C PHE A 8 -7.28 -1.02 -9.45
N LEU A 9 -7.53 -1.16 -8.16
CA LEU A 9 -7.00 -0.30 -7.12
C LEU A 9 -6.14 -1.15 -6.19
N ILE A 10 -4.91 -0.70 -5.92
CA ILE A 10 -4.13 -1.24 -4.80
C ILE A 10 -4.47 -0.39 -3.60
N LEU A 11 -5.35 -0.91 -2.74
CA LEU A 11 -5.77 -0.23 -1.52
C LEU A 11 -4.95 -0.74 -0.34
N SER A 12 -4.33 0.16 0.40
CA SER A 12 -3.35 -0.25 1.40
C SER A 12 -3.26 0.72 2.56
N GLU A 13 -2.75 0.24 3.69
CA GLU A 13 -2.12 1.12 4.68
C GLU A 13 -0.62 1.19 4.40
N PRO A 14 0.11 2.21 4.89
CA PRO A 14 1.56 2.23 4.82
C PRO A 14 2.16 0.96 5.42
N ARG A 15 3.30 0.54 4.87
CA ARG A 15 4.11 -0.57 5.40
C ARG A 15 3.41 -1.95 5.41
N THR A 16 2.47 -2.15 4.49
CA THR A 16 1.76 -3.43 4.24
C THR A 16 2.33 -4.23 3.07
N GLY A 17 3.47 -3.82 2.51
CA GLY A 17 4.05 -4.45 1.32
C GLY A 17 3.37 -4.06 0.00
N SER A 18 2.47 -3.07 0.00
CA SER A 18 1.78 -2.60 -1.20
C SER A 18 2.69 -2.07 -2.30
N ASN A 19 3.89 -1.56 -1.96
CA ASN A 19 4.93 -1.25 -2.95
C ASN A 19 5.38 -2.49 -3.72
N ASN A 20 5.70 -3.58 -3.02
CA ASN A 20 6.08 -4.83 -3.68
C ASN A 20 4.94 -5.36 -4.56
N VAL A 21 3.69 -5.22 -4.12
CA VAL A 21 2.53 -5.58 -4.95
C VAL A 21 2.49 -4.76 -6.23
N SER A 22 2.60 -3.44 -6.11
CA SER A 22 2.63 -2.54 -7.26
C SER A 22 3.78 -2.85 -8.22
N TYR A 23 5.00 -3.06 -7.72
CA TYR A 23 6.16 -3.36 -8.55
C TYR A 23 6.08 -4.71 -9.24
N VAL A 24 5.54 -5.75 -8.57
CA VAL A 24 5.34 -7.06 -9.21
C VAL A 24 4.28 -6.98 -10.29
N LEU A 25 3.19 -6.24 -10.08
CA LEU A 25 2.17 -6.02 -11.09
C LEU A 25 2.72 -5.22 -12.28
N GLY A 26 3.44 -4.12 -12.00
CA GLY A 26 4.08 -3.28 -13.02
C GLY A 26 5.28 -3.93 -13.73
N ALA A 27 5.75 -5.09 -13.25
CA ALA A 27 6.72 -5.90 -13.99
C ALA A 27 6.06 -6.63 -15.18
N HIS A 28 4.73 -6.74 -15.20
CA HIS A 28 4.00 -7.36 -16.29
C HIS A 28 3.88 -6.40 -17.49
N PRO A 29 4.27 -6.81 -18.72
CA PRO A 29 4.39 -5.89 -19.88
C PRO A 29 3.08 -5.23 -20.32
N GLN A 30 1.94 -5.82 -19.95
CA GLN A 30 0.59 -5.32 -20.29
C GLN A 30 -0.09 -4.57 -19.13
N ILE A 31 0.63 -4.27 -18.04
CA ILE A 31 0.07 -3.58 -16.88
C ILE A 31 0.87 -2.31 -16.59
N GLU A 32 0.18 -1.18 -16.64
CA GLU A 32 0.67 0.10 -16.16
C GLU A 32 0.09 0.40 -14.78
N VAL A 33 0.97 0.60 -13.79
CA VAL A 33 0.58 0.87 -12.39
C VAL A 33 1.03 2.25 -11.95
N GLY A 34 0.07 3.08 -11.54
CA GLY A 34 0.32 4.34 -10.89
C GLY A 34 0.65 4.19 -9.41
N ASN A 35 1.86 4.57 -8.98
CA ASN A 35 2.24 4.52 -7.57
C ASN A 35 1.93 5.82 -6.84
N GLU A 36 1.04 5.76 -5.84
CA GLU A 36 0.70 6.88 -4.95
C GLU A 36 0.34 8.18 -5.68
N LEU A 37 -0.35 8.07 -6.82
CA LEU A 37 -0.62 9.20 -7.72
C LEU A 37 -1.41 10.34 -7.05
N LEU A 38 -2.10 10.05 -5.96
CA LEU A 38 -2.88 11.04 -5.22
C LEU A 38 -2.07 11.70 -4.09
N HIS A 39 -0.82 11.28 -3.83
CA HIS A 39 -0.01 11.75 -2.71
C HIS A 39 0.47 13.19 -2.87
N GLN A 40 0.27 14.00 -1.83
CA GLN A 40 0.57 15.44 -1.86
C GLN A 40 2.05 15.75 -2.18
N ARG A 41 2.98 14.86 -1.79
CA ARG A 41 4.43 15.03 -2.04
C ARG A 41 4.93 14.39 -3.34
N ASN A 42 4.29 13.32 -3.81
CA ASN A 42 4.86 12.38 -4.79
C ASN A 42 3.92 12.10 -5.99
N GLY A 43 2.67 12.53 -5.93
CA GLY A 43 1.62 12.16 -6.87
C GLY A 43 1.59 13.01 -8.14
N VAL A 44 0.73 12.60 -9.09
CA VAL A 44 0.27 13.41 -10.22
C VAL A 44 -0.32 14.68 -9.63
N LYS A 45 0.49 15.71 -9.75
CA LYS A 45 0.33 17.02 -9.15
C LYS A 45 -1.03 17.55 -9.62
N ILE A 46 -1.80 18.19 -8.75
CA ILE A 46 -2.96 19.00 -9.16
C ILE A 46 -2.61 19.93 -10.36
N ASP A 47 -1.33 20.19 -10.61
CA ASP A 47 -0.79 20.80 -11.83
C ASP A 47 -1.22 20.15 -13.15
N GLU A 48 -1.52 18.85 -13.19
CA GLU A 48 -2.09 18.18 -14.37
C GLU A 48 -3.59 18.47 -14.55
N PHE A 49 -4.24 19.06 -13.54
CA PHE A 49 -5.64 19.49 -13.56
C PHE A 49 -5.74 20.98 -13.19
N PRO A 50 -5.20 21.89 -14.03
CA PRO A 50 -5.08 23.31 -13.69
C PRO A 50 -6.43 23.97 -13.38
N HIS A 51 -7.52 23.51 -14.00
CA HIS A 51 -8.89 23.99 -13.74
C HIS A 51 -9.45 23.56 -12.38
N LEU A 52 -8.85 22.56 -11.73
CA LEU A 52 -9.26 22.09 -10.40
C LEU A 52 -8.46 22.76 -9.27
N LYS A 53 -7.38 23.49 -9.59
CA LYS A 53 -6.50 24.12 -8.59
C LYS A 53 -7.23 25.04 -7.62
N GLU A 54 -8.15 25.86 -8.12
CA GLU A 54 -8.93 26.80 -7.30
C GLU A 54 -9.96 26.09 -6.40
N SER A 55 -10.33 24.85 -6.74
CA SER A 55 -11.23 24.01 -5.92
C SER A 55 -10.49 23.27 -4.81
N VAL A 56 -9.17 23.16 -4.88
CA VAL A 56 -8.38 22.58 -3.80
C VAL A 56 -8.25 23.61 -2.69
N THR A 57 -9.04 23.43 -1.64
CA THR A 57 -8.79 24.16 -0.40
C THR A 57 -7.45 23.72 0.16
N SER A 58 -6.61 24.68 0.59
CA SER A 58 -5.36 24.39 1.29
C SER A 58 -5.72 23.70 2.61
N SER A 59 -5.84 22.38 2.60
CA SER A 59 -6.44 21.71 3.73
C SER A 59 -5.41 21.54 4.85
N SER A 60 -5.75 22.10 6.01
CA SER A 60 -5.27 21.65 7.31
C SER A 60 -5.77 20.25 7.69
N ASP A 61 -6.53 19.58 6.80
CA ASP A 61 -7.04 18.22 7.00
C ASP A 61 -5.99 17.13 6.70
N PRO A 62 -6.07 15.98 7.38
CA PRO A 62 -5.15 14.84 7.20
C PRO A 62 -5.28 14.16 5.83
N TYR A 63 -6.27 14.53 5.01
CA TYR A 63 -6.53 13.92 3.71
C TYR A 63 -5.78 14.61 2.57
N HIS A 64 -5.59 13.88 1.47
CA HIS A 64 -5.01 14.43 0.25
C HIS A 64 -5.91 15.47 -0.41
N TRP A 65 -5.32 16.28 -1.30
CA TRP A 65 -6.03 17.33 -2.06
C TRP A 65 -7.28 16.81 -2.80
N ILE A 66 -7.30 15.54 -3.19
CA ILE A 66 -8.48 14.96 -3.86
C ILE A 66 -9.70 14.94 -2.95
N ALA A 67 -9.52 14.87 -1.62
CA ALA A 67 -10.61 14.85 -0.66
C ALA A 67 -11.35 16.19 -0.55
N SER A 68 -10.71 17.32 -0.92
CA SER A 68 -11.36 18.63 -0.92
C SER A 68 -12.16 18.90 -2.20
N LEU A 69 -12.00 18.08 -3.24
CA LEU A 69 -12.76 18.20 -4.48
C LEU A 69 -14.20 17.69 -4.33
N GLN A 70 -15.11 18.23 -5.14
CA GLN A 70 -16.48 17.71 -5.25
C GLN A 70 -16.51 16.32 -5.90
N PRO A 71 -17.51 15.46 -5.62
CA PRO A 71 -17.61 14.12 -6.17
C PRO A 71 -17.39 14.02 -7.69
N GLN A 72 -17.97 14.92 -8.48
CA GLN A 72 -17.80 14.91 -9.94
C GLN A 72 -16.35 15.20 -10.36
N GLN A 73 -15.67 16.11 -9.66
CA GLN A 73 -14.26 16.43 -9.91
C GLN A 73 -13.35 15.27 -9.50
N GLN A 74 -13.65 14.58 -8.39
CA GLN A 74 -12.96 13.36 -7.98
C GLN A 74 -13.10 12.26 -9.04
N THR A 75 -14.29 12.09 -9.62
CA THR A 75 -14.54 11.15 -10.72
C THR A 75 -13.78 11.54 -11.99
N GLU A 76 -13.70 12.83 -12.32
CA GLU A 76 -12.91 13.33 -13.45
C GLU A 76 -11.42 12.95 -13.31
N VAL A 77 -10.82 13.22 -12.14
CA VAL A 77 -9.44 12.84 -11.85
C VAL A 77 -9.25 11.33 -12.03
N CYS A 78 -10.13 10.51 -11.43
CA CYS A 78 -10.02 9.06 -11.54
C CYS A 78 -10.16 8.55 -12.99
N ARG A 79 -11.00 9.19 -13.81
CA ARG A 79 -11.13 8.85 -15.23
C ARG A 79 -9.81 9.07 -15.96
N THR A 80 -9.20 10.25 -15.80
CA THR A 80 -7.90 10.55 -16.41
C THR A 80 -6.80 9.59 -15.95
N LEU A 81 -6.81 9.18 -14.67
CA LEU A 81 -5.87 8.17 -14.18
C LEU A 81 -6.10 6.80 -14.85
N PHE A 82 -7.34 6.35 -15.00
CA PHE A 82 -7.66 5.07 -15.64
C PHE A 82 -7.55 5.07 -17.17
N GLU A 83 -7.44 6.24 -17.81
CA GLU A 83 -7.07 6.35 -19.22
C GLU A 83 -5.58 6.07 -19.46
N ARG A 84 -4.75 6.31 -18.43
CA ARG A 84 -3.30 6.13 -18.48
C ARG A 84 -2.84 4.82 -17.85
N PHE A 85 -3.47 4.41 -16.75
CA PHE A 85 -3.03 3.27 -15.96
C PHE A 85 -4.12 2.20 -15.89
N ASN A 86 -3.73 0.94 -15.89
CA ASN A 86 -4.61 -0.17 -15.54
C ASN A 86 -5.08 -0.06 -14.08
N GLY A 87 -4.19 0.40 -13.20
CA GLY A 87 -4.54 0.62 -11.81
C GLY A 87 -3.58 1.53 -11.09
N PHE A 88 -3.98 1.98 -9.91
CA PHE A 88 -3.13 2.83 -9.09
C PHE A 88 -3.30 2.54 -7.61
N LYS A 89 -2.28 2.92 -6.84
CA LYS A 89 -2.21 2.70 -5.40
C LYS A 89 -2.75 3.87 -4.62
N ILE A 90 -3.58 3.57 -3.62
CA ILE A 90 -4.14 4.53 -2.68
C ILE A 90 -3.86 4.04 -1.25
N HIS A 91 -3.51 4.99 -0.38
CA HIS A 91 -3.48 4.73 1.05
C HIS A 91 -4.81 5.11 1.69
N SER A 92 -5.41 4.18 2.42
CA SER A 92 -6.77 4.32 2.99
C SER A 92 -6.94 5.55 3.87
N GLN A 93 -5.91 5.89 4.66
CA GLN A 93 -5.93 7.05 5.55
C GLN A 93 -5.87 8.40 4.83
N HIS A 94 -5.58 8.41 3.53
CA HIS A 94 -5.35 9.64 2.76
C HIS A 94 -6.58 10.11 1.98
N VAL A 95 -7.64 9.31 1.95
CA VAL A 95 -8.90 9.63 1.27
C VAL A 95 -10.09 9.14 2.09
N PRO A 96 -11.26 9.78 2.00
CA PRO A 96 -12.48 9.28 2.62
C PRO A 96 -12.88 7.89 2.10
N ALA A 97 -13.53 7.09 2.94
CA ALA A 97 -13.95 5.73 2.57
C ALA A 97 -15.04 5.75 1.46
N GLU A 98 -15.87 6.79 1.44
CA GLU A 98 -16.91 7.02 0.43
C GLU A 98 -16.30 7.27 -0.96
N PHE A 99 -15.15 7.95 -1.01
CA PHE A 99 -14.41 8.11 -2.27
C PHE A 99 -13.95 6.75 -2.80
N ILE A 100 -13.40 5.89 -1.95
CA ILE A 100 -12.96 4.54 -2.32
C ILE A 100 -14.14 3.73 -2.89
N ALA A 101 -15.26 3.68 -2.16
CA ALA A 101 -16.46 2.97 -2.62
C ALA A 101 -16.97 3.48 -3.97
N ARG A 102 -16.99 4.81 -4.16
CA ARG A 102 -17.43 5.40 -5.43
C ARG A 102 -16.50 5.04 -6.59
N VAL A 103 -15.18 5.08 -6.39
CA VAL A 103 -14.23 4.68 -7.45
C VAL A 103 -14.40 3.21 -7.82
N VAL A 104 -14.58 2.32 -6.83
CA VAL A 104 -14.80 0.89 -7.08
C VAL A 104 -16.11 0.63 -7.84
N GLY A 105 -17.17 1.34 -7.46
CA GLY A 105 -18.48 1.24 -8.11
C GLY A 105 -18.49 1.78 -9.54
N GLU A 106 -18.07 3.03 -9.73
CA GLU A 106 -18.16 3.75 -11.02
C GLU A 106 -17.20 3.20 -12.08
N PHE A 107 -16.00 2.77 -11.68
CA PHE A 107 -14.98 2.31 -12.62
C PHE A 107 -14.90 0.79 -12.76
N GLU A 108 -15.73 0.06 -12.02
CA GLU A 108 -15.78 -1.41 -12.00
C GLU A 108 -14.43 -2.05 -11.65
N CYS A 109 -13.74 -1.49 -10.66
CA CYS A 109 -12.39 -1.90 -10.31
C CYS A 109 -12.35 -3.19 -9.47
N THR A 110 -11.35 -4.03 -9.72
CA THR A 110 -10.88 -5.03 -8.75
C THR A 110 -10.06 -4.32 -7.66
N VAL A 111 -10.32 -4.62 -6.39
CA VAL A 111 -9.57 -4.06 -5.26
C VAL A 111 -8.56 -5.07 -4.78
N ILE A 112 -7.28 -4.72 -4.83
CA ILE A 112 -6.20 -5.48 -4.22
C ILE A 112 -5.93 -4.85 -2.86
N LEU A 113 -6.58 -5.40 -1.83
CA LEU A 113 -6.51 -4.87 -0.47
C LEU A 113 -5.32 -5.50 0.27
N THR A 114 -4.28 -4.71 0.54
CA THR A 114 -3.11 -5.18 1.28
C THR A 114 -3.20 -4.81 2.74
N VAL A 115 -3.10 -5.80 3.62
CA VAL A 115 -3.14 -5.63 5.08
C VAL A 115 -1.93 -6.26 5.73
N ARG A 116 -1.54 -5.79 6.91
CA ARG A 116 -0.55 -6.46 7.76
C ARG A 116 -1.21 -6.82 9.08
N ARG A 117 -1.07 -8.09 9.49
CA ARG A 117 -1.68 -8.58 10.75
C ARG A 117 -0.85 -8.16 11.95
N ASN A 118 0.48 -8.16 11.81
CA ASN A 118 1.38 -7.66 12.84
C ASN A 118 1.43 -6.13 12.82
N LEU A 119 0.50 -5.50 13.55
CA LEU A 119 0.38 -4.04 13.65
C LEU A 119 1.58 -3.41 14.36
N PHE A 120 2.20 -4.12 15.31
CA PHE A 120 3.40 -3.64 16.00
C PHE A 120 4.55 -3.43 15.00
N GLU A 121 4.84 -4.44 14.19
CA GLU A 121 5.88 -4.37 13.17
C GLU A 121 5.53 -3.38 12.04
N GLN A 122 4.24 -3.24 11.71
CA GLN A 122 3.77 -2.23 10.75
C GLN A 122 4.08 -0.82 11.27
N ALA A 123 3.72 -0.55 12.53
CA ALA A 123 3.95 0.73 13.19
C ALA A 123 5.45 1.02 13.35
N MET A 124 6.23 0.08 13.87
CA MET A 124 7.69 0.22 13.97
C MET A 124 8.31 0.57 12.63
N SER A 125 7.95 -0.17 11.59
CA SER A 125 8.44 0.11 10.23
C SER A 125 8.04 1.50 9.73
N ASN A 126 6.86 2.01 10.13
CA ASN A 126 6.41 3.34 9.76
C ASN A 126 7.19 4.44 10.49
N PHE A 127 7.40 4.30 11.81
CA PHE A 127 8.16 5.29 12.59
C PHE A 127 9.62 5.35 12.14
N ILE A 128 10.26 4.21 11.86
CA ILE A 128 11.63 4.16 11.33
C ILE A 128 11.70 4.83 9.96
N ALA A 129 10.77 4.52 9.06
CA ALA A 129 10.72 5.14 7.74
C ALA A 129 10.50 6.65 7.80
N ALA A 130 9.58 7.11 8.66
CA ALA A 130 9.30 8.52 8.87
C ALA A 130 10.50 9.28 9.46
N ARG A 131 11.23 8.66 10.41
CA ARG A 131 12.43 9.24 11.00
C ARG A 131 13.57 9.38 9.99
N ASN A 132 13.82 8.32 9.23
CA ASN A 132 14.95 8.24 8.31
C ASN A 132 14.63 8.88 6.96
N MET A 133 13.37 9.26 6.73
CA MET A 133 12.85 9.69 5.43
C MET A 133 13.18 8.69 4.32
N LYS A 134 13.25 7.39 4.67
CA LYS A 134 13.52 6.25 3.79
C LYS A 134 12.27 5.37 3.78
N TRP A 135 11.54 5.38 2.66
CA TRP A 135 10.28 4.66 2.52
C TRP A 135 10.44 3.36 1.73
N HIS A 136 11.56 3.21 1.02
CA HIS A 136 11.89 2.01 0.26
C HIS A 136 13.23 1.39 0.70
N ALA A 137 13.36 0.07 0.57
CA ALA A 137 14.57 -0.65 0.99
C ALA A 137 15.75 -0.46 0.00
N ASP A 138 15.45 -0.02 -1.21
CA ASP A 138 16.36 0.21 -2.33
C ASP A 138 16.74 1.69 -2.52
N GLU A 139 16.19 2.60 -1.71
CA GLU A 139 16.60 4.02 -1.67
C GLU A 139 18.05 4.14 -1.14
N LYS A 140 19.01 4.16 -2.06
CA LYS A 140 20.42 4.49 -1.78
C LYS A 140 20.56 5.99 -1.52
N ARG A 141 21.09 6.39 -0.37
CA ARG A 141 21.73 7.71 -0.20
C ARG A 141 23.24 7.54 -0.31
N GLU A 142 23.92 8.58 -0.79
CA GLU A 142 25.39 8.63 -0.90
C GLU A 142 26.10 8.47 0.46
N SER A 143 25.38 8.65 1.57
CA SER A 143 25.75 8.21 2.91
C SER A 143 24.77 7.14 3.40
N ASP A 144 25.00 5.88 3.02
CA ASP A 144 24.46 4.73 3.75
C ASP A 144 25.20 4.58 5.08
N ASP A 145 25.12 5.62 5.91
CA ASP A 145 25.38 5.47 7.33
C ASP A 145 24.17 4.73 7.91
N ASP A 146 24.35 3.44 8.15
CA ASP A 146 23.60 2.66 9.15
C ASP A 146 23.78 3.26 10.58
N ASN A 147 24.44 4.42 10.70
CA ASN A 147 24.71 5.20 11.91
C ASN A 147 23.65 6.27 12.19
N SER A 148 22.36 6.03 11.89
CA SER A 148 21.33 6.91 12.45
C SER A 148 21.23 6.63 13.95
N ASP A 149 21.50 7.62 14.79
CA ASP A 149 21.34 7.49 16.24
C ASP A 149 19.95 6.93 16.58
N PRO A 150 19.87 5.91 17.46
CA PRO A 150 18.60 5.39 17.92
C PRO A 150 17.72 6.52 18.48
N PHE A 151 16.41 6.44 18.23
CA PHE A 151 15.45 7.45 18.68
C PHE A 151 14.36 6.84 19.56
N GLU A 152 13.77 7.66 20.41
CA GLU A 152 12.62 7.26 21.20
C GLU A 152 11.32 7.51 20.45
N ILE A 153 10.38 6.57 20.58
CA ILE A 153 9.00 6.76 20.15
C ILE A 153 8.15 6.89 21.41
N SER A 154 7.41 8.00 21.54
CA SER A 154 6.42 8.13 22.61
C SER A 154 5.40 6.98 22.54
N PRO A 155 5.23 6.17 23.59
CA PRO A 155 4.26 5.08 23.56
C PRO A 155 2.84 5.56 23.24
N ALA A 156 2.44 6.73 23.76
CA ALA A 156 1.12 7.30 23.46
C ALA A 156 0.96 7.59 21.96
N HIS A 157 1.99 8.15 21.32
CA HIS A 157 1.98 8.40 19.88
C HIS A 157 1.93 7.09 19.07
N PHE A 158 2.67 6.07 19.51
CA PHE A 158 2.67 4.75 18.88
C PHE A 158 1.28 4.10 18.88
N PHE A 159 0.60 4.10 20.04
CA PHE A 159 -0.75 3.51 20.15
C PHE A 159 -1.81 4.33 19.44
N ASN A 160 -1.74 5.67 19.51
CA ASN A 160 -2.66 6.53 18.75
C ASN A 160 -2.58 6.26 17.25
N TRP A 161 -1.37 6.05 16.71
CA TRP A 161 -1.19 5.71 15.30
C TRP A 161 -1.83 4.36 14.94
N ILE A 162 -1.67 3.33 15.79
CA ILE A 162 -2.32 2.02 15.60
C ILE A 162 -3.85 2.17 15.63
N GLU A 163 -4.40 2.97 16.54
CA GLU A 163 -5.84 3.19 16.64
C GLU A 163 -6.41 3.88 15.40
N LEU A 164 -5.72 4.91 14.90
CA LEU A 164 -6.07 5.59 13.65
C LEU A 164 -6.07 4.64 12.45
N LEU A 165 -5.07 3.75 12.35
CA LEU A 165 -5.05 2.72 11.31
C LEU A 165 -6.25 1.78 11.41
N LEU A 166 -6.56 1.30 12.62
CA LEU A 166 -7.67 0.37 12.82
C LEU A 166 -9.01 1.03 12.48
N GLU A 167 -9.19 2.30 12.81
CA GLU A 167 -10.36 3.08 12.42
C GLU A 167 -10.47 3.21 10.90
N ALA A 168 -9.39 3.62 10.22
CA ALA A 168 -9.36 3.71 8.77
C ALA A 168 -9.68 2.36 8.11
N ARG A 169 -9.15 1.26 8.64
CA ARG A 169 -9.41 -0.11 8.16
C ARG A 169 -10.90 -0.48 8.28
N ARG A 170 -11.54 -0.18 9.41
CA ARG A 170 -12.99 -0.44 9.61
C ARG A 170 -13.84 0.38 8.65
N SER A 171 -13.54 1.66 8.49
CA SER A 171 -14.27 2.55 7.57
C SER A 171 -14.16 2.07 6.13
N VAL A 172 -12.95 1.68 5.69
CA VAL A 172 -12.73 1.07 4.36
C VAL A 172 -13.50 -0.22 4.20
N TRP A 173 -13.45 -1.14 5.16
CA TRP A 173 -14.15 -2.42 5.07
C TRP A 173 -15.66 -2.23 4.97
N SER A 174 -16.22 -1.33 5.79
CA SER A 174 -17.64 -0.96 5.73
C SER A 174 -18.02 -0.43 4.34
N ALA A 175 -17.21 0.48 3.78
CA ALA A 175 -17.44 1.07 2.46
C ALA A 175 -17.29 0.06 1.31
N LEU A 176 -16.42 -0.94 1.46
CA LEU A 176 -16.21 -1.99 0.46
C LEU A 176 -17.18 -3.17 0.58
N LYS A 177 -17.97 -3.27 1.66
CA LYS A 177 -18.92 -4.37 1.86
C LYS A 177 -19.84 -4.64 0.66
N PRO A 178 -20.39 -3.63 -0.05
CA PRO A 178 -21.20 -3.85 -1.26
C PRO A 178 -20.42 -4.43 -2.46
N TYR A 179 -19.09 -4.39 -2.41
CA TYR A 179 -18.17 -4.78 -3.49
C TYR A 179 -17.23 -5.91 -3.05
N ALA A 180 -17.59 -6.68 -2.02
CA ALA A 180 -16.72 -7.70 -1.43
C ALA A 180 -16.27 -8.77 -2.44
N ASP A 181 -17.08 -9.05 -3.46
CA ASP A 181 -16.79 -9.96 -4.58
C ASP A 181 -15.64 -9.46 -5.48
N ARG A 182 -15.33 -8.17 -5.43
CA ARG A 182 -14.24 -7.53 -6.20
C ARG A 182 -12.95 -7.38 -5.41
N VAL A 183 -12.92 -7.83 -4.15
CA VAL A 183 -11.77 -7.63 -3.25
C VAL A 183 -10.88 -8.88 -3.22
N ILE A 184 -9.60 -8.70 -3.55
CA ILE A 184 -8.53 -9.66 -3.31
C ILE A 184 -7.80 -9.24 -2.03
N LEU A 185 -7.93 -10.03 -0.96
CA LEU A 185 -7.21 -9.79 0.28
C LEU A 185 -5.77 -10.32 0.20
N CYS A 186 -4.81 -9.41 0.32
CA CYS A 186 -3.37 -9.68 0.31
C CYS A 186 -2.78 -9.41 1.70
N GLU A 187 -2.81 -10.40 2.58
CA GLU A 187 -2.17 -10.28 3.89
C GLU A 187 -0.64 -10.35 3.76
N TYR A 188 0.09 -9.39 4.31
CA TYR A 188 1.55 -9.29 4.19
C TYR A 188 2.28 -10.57 4.60
N GLU A 189 1.97 -11.11 5.78
CA GLU A 189 2.60 -12.33 6.30
C GLU A 189 2.31 -13.54 5.40
N SER A 190 1.12 -13.58 4.81
CA SER A 190 0.73 -14.60 3.86
C SER A 190 1.43 -14.38 2.53
N MET A 191 1.51 -13.17 1.98
CA MET A 191 2.13 -12.87 0.69
C MET A 191 3.65 -13.09 0.69
N PHE A 192 4.33 -12.67 1.75
CA PHE A 192 5.79 -12.59 1.83
C PHE A 192 6.40 -13.65 2.76
N SER A 193 5.73 -14.76 3.04
CA SER A 193 6.33 -15.91 3.73
C SER A 193 6.91 -16.94 2.76
N GLY A 194 7.92 -17.71 3.19
CA GLY A 194 8.51 -18.79 2.40
C GLY A 194 9.43 -18.33 1.27
N ASP A 195 9.80 -19.27 0.41
CA ASP A 195 10.69 -19.05 -0.73
C ASP A 195 10.06 -18.20 -1.85
N ALA A 196 10.90 -17.78 -2.80
CA ALA A 196 10.48 -16.92 -3.88
C ALA A 196 9.42 -17.56 -4.81
N ALA A 197 9.45 -18.89 -4.99
CA ALA A 197 8.48 -19.59 -5.83
C ALA A 197 7.08 -19.56 -5.20
N ARG A 198 6.98 -19.78 -3.89
CA ARG A 198 5.72 -19.66 -3.14
C ARG A 198 5.17 -18.24 -3.18
N ARG A 199 6.03 -17.24 -2.97
CA ARG A 199 5.65 -15.83 -3.06
C ARG A 199 5.13 -15.51 -4.46
N LEU A 200 5.83 -15.94 -5.51
CA LEU A 200 5.41 -15.74 -6.90
C LEU A 200 4.04 -16.37 -7.19
N MET A 201 3.78 -17.58 -6.69
CA MET A 201 2.50 -18.26 -6.88
C MET A 201 1.33 -17.44 -6.33
N ARG A 202 1.50 -16.74 -5.21
CA ARG A 202 0.47 -15.87 -4.64
C ARG A 202 0.20 -14.64 -5.51
N PHE A 203 1.25 -14.06 -6.10
CA PHE A 203 1.10 -13.01 -7.10
C PHE A 203 0.41 -13.49 -8.38
N GLN A 204 0.63 -14.75 -8.78
CA GLN A 204 -0.06 -15.35 -9.94
C GLN A 204 -1.58 -15.40 -9.79
N ILE A 205 -2.10 -15.54 -8.56
CA ILE A 205 -3.54 -15.46 -8.29
C ILE A 205 -4.09 -14.08 -8.66
N ILE A 206 -3.35 -13.01 -8.37
CA ILE A 206 -3.77 -11.65 -8.71
C ILE A 206 -3.88 -11.50 -10.23
N PHE A 207 -2.90 -12.01 -10.98
CA PHE A 207 -2.97 -11.98 -12.46
C PHE A 207 -4.16 -12.79 -12.99
N ASP A 208 -4.45 -13.96 -12.42
CA ASP A 208 -5.61 -14.76 -12.83
C ASP A 208 -6.93 -14.00 -12.64
N VAL A 209 -7.11 -13.34 -11.50
CA VAL A 209 -8.32 -12.54 -11.21
C VAL A 209 -8.44 -11.33 -12.14
N LEU A 210 -7.31 -10.69 -12.46
CA LEU A 210 -7.27 -9.58 -13.42
C LEU A 210 -7.40 -10.04 -14.88
N GLY A 211 -7.49 -11.35 -15.15
CA GLY A 211 -7.56 -11.88 -16.52
C GLY A 211 -6.24 -11.73 -17.30
N MET A 212 -5.12 -11.61 -16.61
CA MET A 212 -3.79 -11.39 -17.19
C MET A 212 -3.02 -12.70 -17.29
N PRO A 213 -2.17 -12.86 -18.33
CA PRO A 213 -1.33 -14.04 -18.43
C PRO A 213 -0.32 -14.08 -17.28
N ARG A 214 -0.21 -15.24 -16.61
CA ARG A 214 0.86 -15.47 -15.64
C ARG A 214 2.23 -15.32 -16.31
N PHE A 215 3.28 -14.97 -15.56
CA PHE A 215 4.64 -14.84 -16.10
C PHE A 215 5.11 -16.05 -16.92
N GLY A 216 4.84 -17.28 -16.46
CA GLY A 216 5.21 -18.50 -17.19
C GLY A 216 4.49 -18.69 -18.53
N LYS A 217 3.45 -17.91 -18.81
CA LYS A 217 2.67 -17.91 -20.06
C LYS A 217 2.98 -16.71 -20.97
N LEU A 218 3.87 -15.79 -20.55
CA LEU A 218 4.36 -14.70 -21.40
C LEU A 218 5.20 -15.24 -22.56
N SER A 219 5.37 -14.45 -23.62
CA SER A 219 6.27 -14.79 -24.73
C SER A 219 7.72 -14.93 -24.26
N ASP A 220 8.54 -15.72 -24.96
CA ASP A 220 9.95 -15.91 -24.60
C ASP A 220 10.77 -14.61 -24.69
N SER A 221 10.32 -13.62 -25.47
CA SER A 221 10.96 -12.30 -25.58
C SER A 221 10.69 -11.40 -24.36
N GLU A 222 9.49 -11.48 -23.76
CA GLU A 222 9.09 -10.61 -22.65
C GLU A 222 9.35 -11.23 -21.27
N ARG A 223 9.25 -12.57 -21.20
CA ARG A 223 9.31 -13.34 -19.95
C ARG A 223 10.58 -13.09 -19.14
N PRO A 224 11.81 -13.07 -19.71
CA PRO A 224 13.02 -12.94 -18.91
C PRO A 224 13.09 -11.63 -18.12
N GLU A 225 12.81 -10.50 -18.78
CA GLU A 225 12.88 -9.18 -18.15
C GLU A 225 11.76 -8.99 -17.11
N ALA A 226 10.52 -9.34 -17.48
CA ALA A 226 9.37 -9.26 -16.58
C ALA A 226 9.57 -10.11 -15.32
N PHE A 227 10.06 -11.34 -15.49
CA PHE A 227 10.36 -12.24 -14.38
C PHE A 227 11.49 -11.72 -13.51
N GLN A 228 12.59 -11.21 -14.11
CA GLN A 228 13.71 -10.64 -13.35
C GLN A 228 13.27 -9.44 -12.51
N LYS A 229 12.47 -8.53 -13.07
CA LYS A 229 11.88 -7.38 -12.37
C LYS A 229 11.01 -7.85 -11.20
N ALA A 230 10.08 -8.77 -11.43
CA ALA A 230 9.21 -9.30 -10.39
C ALA A 230 10.02 -9.96 -9.25
N MET A 231 10.99 -10.81 -9.61
CA MET A 231 11.84 -11.52 -8.66
C MET A 231 12.66 -10.58 -7.76
N HIS A 232 13.06 -9.41 -8.26
CA HIS A 232 13.74 -8.41 -7.43
C HIS A 232 12.92 -8.03 -6.18
N PHE A 233 11.60 -7.94 -6.30
CA PHE A 233 10.71 -7.48 -5.23
C PHE A 233 10.10 -8.59 -4.38
N ILE A 234 10.24 -9.86 -4.77
CA ILE A 234 9.68 -11.00 -4.01
C ILE A 234 10.74 -11.92 -3.43
N ASP A 235 11.98 -11.89 -3.92
CA ASP A 235 13.05 -12.74 -3.40
C ASP A 235 13.39 -12.35 -1.94
N PRO A 236 13.19 -13.26 -0.96
CA PRO A 236 13.52 -12.99 0.43
C PRO A 236 14.98 -12.59 0.64
N GLN A 237 15.92 -13.12 -0.16
CA GLN A 237 17.35 -12.81 -0.02
C GLN A 237 17.67 -11.36 -0.39
N LYS A 238 16.80 -10.72 -1.18
CA LYS A 238 16.93 -9.32 -1.59
C LYS A 238 16.21 -8.36 -0.66
N GLN A 239 15.35 -8.88 0.22
CA GLN A 239 14.61 -8.08 1.19
C GLN A 239 15.36 -8.04 2.53
N LYS A 240 16.09 -6.95 2.78
CA LYS A 240 16.89 -6.73 4.02
C LYS A 240 16.07 -6.73 5.33
N MET A 241 14.74 -6.71 5.27
CA MET A 241 13.83 -6.57 6.43
C MET A 241 13.42 -7.91 7.10
N THR A 242 14.32 -8.89 7.16
CA THR A 242 14.05 -10.16 7.88
C THR A 242 14.79 -10.30 9.20
N ASP A 243 15.58 -9.29 9.57
CA ASP A 243 16.30 -9.25 10.84
C ASP A 243 15.33 -8.89 11.98
N PRO A 244 15.06 -9.82 12.92
CA PRO A 244 14.11 -9.60 14.02
C PRO A 244 14.58 -8.50 14.98
N ASP A 245 15.87 -8.17 15.00
CA ASP A 245 16.43 -7.10 15.84
C ASP A 245 16.57 -5.78 15.08
N TYR A 246 16.16 -5.72 13.81
CA TYR A 246 16.30 -4.52 12.98
C TYR A 246 15.69 -3.31 13.66
N ALA A 247 14.44 -3.40 14.11
CA ALA A 247 13.74 -2.28 14.73
C ALA A 247 14.39 -1.83 16.05
N ALA A 248 14.93 -2.76 16.84
CA ALA A 248 15.59 -2.47 18.11
C ALA A 248 16.90 -1.68 17.94
N ARG A 249 17.54 -1.74 16.76
CA ARG A 249 18.71 -0.91 16.43
C ARG A 249 18.36 0.56 16.23
N PHE A 250 17.14 0.86 15.77
CA PHE A 250 16.71 2.24 15.49
C PHE A 250 15.89 2.85 16.62
N VAL A 251 15.25 2.04 17.46
CA VAL A 251 14.31 2.53 18.49
C VAL A 251 14.84 2.20 19.88
N SER A 252 15.36 3.20 20.60
CA SER A 252 16.03 3.01 21.89
C SER A 252 15.09 2.48 22.99
N ASN A 253 13.81 2.83 22.95
CA ASN A 253 12.79 2.35 23.89
C ASN A 253 11.92 1.21 23.34
N TYR A 254 12.42 0.44 22.37
CA TYR A 254 11.70 -0.68 21.73
C TYR A 254 11.10 -1.66 22.75
N ALA A 255 11.89 -2.11 23.73
CA ALA A 255 11.45 -3.10 24.72
C ALA A 255 10.29 -2.59 25.59
N GLU A 256 10.28 -1.30 25.92
CA GLU A 256 9.19 -0.67 26.65
C GLU A 256 7.89 -0.68 25.83
N ILE A 257 7.97 -0.32 24.56
CA ILE A 257 6.83 -0.29 23.65
C ILE A 257 6.29 -1.70 23.43
N ALA A 258 7.17 -2.69 23.23
CA ALA A 258 6.78 -4.10 23.09
C ALA A 258 6.01 -4.60 24.32
N GLN A 259 6.53 -4.36 25.53
CA GLN A 259 5.85 -4.74 26.77
C GLN A 259 4.49 -4.03 26.95
N ARG A 260 4.38 -2.76 26.54
CA ARG A 260 3.10 -2.04 26.55
C ARG A 260 2.15 -2.58 25.48
N TYR A 261 2.65 -3.00 24.33
CA TYR A 261 1.87 -3.53 23.22
C TYR A 261 1.19 -4.85 23.59
N ASP A 262 1.91 -5.77 24.25
CA ASP A 262 1.32 -7.02 24.74
C ASP A 262 0.16 -6.75 25.71
N ARG A 263 0.34 -5.80 26.63
CA ARG A 263 -0.73 -5.37 27.55
C ARG A 263 -1.91 -4.72 26.82
N TRP A 264 -1.64 -3.89 25.81
CA TRP A 264 -2.67 -3.25 24.99
C TRP A 264 -3.45 -4.30 24.17
N LEU A 265 -2.77 -5.27 23.56
CA LEU A 265 -3.39 -6.32 22.75
C LEU A 265 -4.36 -7.18 23.59
N MET A 266 -3.96 -7.53 24.81
CA MET A 266 -4.82 -8.26 25.76
C MET A 266 -6.09 -7.48 26.15
N ARG A 267 -6.01 -6.15 26.24
CA ARG A 267 -7.16 -5.28 26.57
C ARG A 267 -8.04 -4.96 25.36
N SER A 268 -7.45 -4.95 24.18
CA SER A 268 -8.09 -4.61 22.90
C SER A 268 -8.62 -5.82 22.15
N TYR A 269 -8.61 -7.00 22.78
CA TYR A 269 -9.13 -8.25 22.20
C TYR A 269 -10.61 -8.04 21.79
N GLY A 270 -10.88 -8.13 20.48
CA GLY A 270 -12.18 -7.82 19.87
C GLY A 270 -12.20 -6.55 19.00
N LYS A 271 -11.33 -5.56 19.25
CA LYS A 271 -11.18 -4.35 18.40
C LYS A 271 -10.21 -4.57 17.23
N THR A 272 -9.35 -5.57 17.30
CA THR A 272 -8.31 -5.93 16.31
C THR A 272 -8.76 -7.03 15.35
N SER A 273 -9.89 -7.67 15.62
CA SER A 273 -10.51 -8.66 14.74
C SER A 273 -11.16 -7.94 13.56
N LEU A 274 -10.77 -8.33 12.33
CA LEU A 274 -11.39 -7.91 11.08
C LEU A 274 -12.76 -8.56 10.81
N ALA A 275 -13.31 -9.29 11.80
CA ALA A 275 -14.62 -9.94 11.68
C ALA A 275 -15.74 -8.92 11.40
#